data_AF-A0A2S7DRQ8-F1
#
_entry.id   AF-A0A2S7DRQ8-F1
#
_cell.length_a   1.000
_cell.length_b   1.000
_cell.length_c   1.000
_cell.angle_alpha   90.00
_cell.angle_beta   90.00
_cell.angle_gamma   90.00
#
_symmetry.space_group_name_H-M   'P 1'
#
loop_
_entity.id
_entity.type
_entity.pdbx_description
1 polymer ?
#
loop_
_entity_poly.entity_id
_entity_poly.type
_entity_poly.pdbx_seq_one_letter_code
_entity_poly.pdbx_strand_id
1 'polypeptide(L)'
;MPISDAEAVVMQVLWDGAPRTAEEVVAALSQTDWAEPTIKTLLNRLLTKGAIAAQKDGRKYLYTPVLQRDQWVQQQSEGLLQRLFGGRVAPLVAHFSERGKLSASDVAELKRLLRELDDEP
;
A
#
# COMPACT_ATOMS: atom_id res chain seq x y z
N MET A 1 -12.72 -5.04 2.36
CA MET A 1 -12.20 -6.42 2.51
C MET A 1 -10.69 -6.33 2.62
N PRO A 2 -10.03 -6.93 3.63
CA PRO A 2 -8.61 -6.70 3.85
C PRO A 2 -7.76 -7.37 2.77
N ILE A 3 -6.76 -6.64 2.26
CA ILE A 3 -5.66 -7.17 1.44
C ILE A 3 -4.60 -7.72 2.41
N SER A 4 -4.09 -8.92 2.16
CA SER A 4 -3.00 -9.49 2.98
C SER A 4 -1.64 -8.88 2.60
N ASP A 5 -0.62 -9.05 3.44
CA ASP A 5 0.73 -8.55 3.14
C ASP A 5 1.28 -9.10 1.81
N ALA A 6 1.06 -10.38 1.52
CA ALA A 6 1.47 -10.99 0.26
C ALA A 6 0.72 -10.41 -0.95
N GLU A 7 -0.59 -10.16 -0.81
CA GLU A 7 -1.38 -9.51 -1.85
C GLU A 7 -0.98 -8.04 -2.02
N ALA A 8 -0.59 -7.35 -0.94
CA ALA A 8 -0.12 -5.97 -0.96
C ALA A 8 1.18 -5.83 -1.76
N VAL A 9 2.10 -6.80 -1.69
CA VAL A 9 3.31 -6.83 -2.53
C VAL A 9 2.95 -6.86 -4.03
N VAL A 10 1.96 -7.66 -4.42
CA VAL A 10 1.46 -7.67 -5.82
C VAL A 10 0.80 -6.33 -6.18
N MET A 11 0.03 -5.74 -5.25
CA MET A 11 -0.56 -4.41 -5.46
C MET A 11 0.51 -3.32 -5.64
N GLN A 12 1.64 -3.37 -4.93
CA GLN A 12 2.74 -2.40 -5.13
C GLN A 12 3.23 -2.42 -6.59
N VAL A 13 3.46 -3.61 -7.14
CA VAL A 13 3.87 -3.77 -8.55
C VAL A 13 2.85 -3.17 -9.52
N LEU A 14 1.56 -3.33 -9.23
CA LEU A 14 0.49 -2.78 -10.07
C LEU A 14 0.32 -1.27 -9.89
N TRP A 15 0.46 -0.74 -8.68
CA TRP A 15 0.44 0.71 -8.45
C TRP A 15 1.64 1.43 -9.07
N ASP A 16 2.80 0.77 -9.17
CA ASP A 16 4.01 1.35 -9.75
C ASP A 16 4.01 1.40 -11.29
N GLY A 17 3.08 0.72 -11.96
CA GLY A 17 3.00 0.83 -13.42
C GLY A 17 2.03 -0.13 -14.08
N ALA A 18 0.76 -0.09 -13.68
CA ALA A 18 -0.34 -0.72 -14.40
C ALA A 18 -0.66 0.02 -15.72
N PRO A 19 -1.31 -0.65 -16.69
CA PRO A 19 -1.69 -2.07 -16.67
C PRO A 19 -0.49 -3.02 -16.84
N ARG A 20 -0.55 -4.22 -16.23
CA ARG A 20 0.48 -5.26 -16.41
C ARG A 20 -0.11 -6.65 -16.65
N THR A 21 0.58 -7.47 -17.43
CA THR A 21 0.30 -8.89 -17.57
C THR A 21 0.78 -9.70 -16.36
N ALA A 22 0.27 -10.93 -16.21
CA ALA A 22 0.77 -11.83 -15.16
C ALA A 22 2.28 -12.09 -15.28
N GLU A 23 2.80 -12.19 -16.50
CA GLU A 23 4.23 -12.41 -16.78
C GLU A 23 5.09 -11.22 -16.31
N GLU A 24 4.63 -9.99 -16.55
CA GLU A 24 5.32 -8.77 -16.08
C GLU A 24 5.28 -8.63 -14.56
N VAL A 25 4.19 -9.04 -13.92
CA VAL A 25 4.10 -9.10 -12.45
C VAL A 25 5.07 -10.15 -11.90
N VAL A 26 5.15 -11.32 -12.53
CA VAL A 26 6.10 -12.38 -12.16
C VAL A 26 7.55 -11.89 -12.30
N ALA A 27 7.87 -11.24 -13.41
CA ALA A 27 9.19 -10.68 -13.65
C ALA A 27 9.57 -9.62 -12.60
N ALA A 28 8.64 -8.71 -12.27
CA ALA A 28 8.83 -7.68 -11.25
C ALA A 28 9.01 -8.26 -9.83
N LEU A 29 8.48 -9.46 -9.57
CA LEU A 29 8.60 -10.17 -8.29
C LEU A 29 9.65 -11.29 -8.32
N SER A 30 10.55 -11.28 -9.30
CA SER A 30 11.59 -12.31 -9.46
C SER A 30 12.56 -12.43 -8.28
N GLN A 31 12.66 -11.39 -7.43
CA GLN A 31 13.48 -11.39 -6.21
C GLN A 31 12.77 -12.00 -4.99
N THR A 32 11.49 -12.35 -5.13
CA THR A 32 10.75 -13.07 -4.08
C THR A 32 10.98 -14.57 -4.22
N ASP A 33 10.79 -15.33 -3.14
CA ASP A 33 10.82 -16.80 -3.16
C ASP A 33 9.55 -17.42 -3.76
N TRP A 34 8.68 -16.62 -4.40
CA TRP A 34 7.39 -17.08 -4.91
C TRP A 34 7.52 -17.64 -6.33
N ALA A 35 7.10 -18.89 -6.49
CA ALA A 35 6.90 -19.46 -7.81
C ALA A 35 5.73 -18.76 -8.56
N GLU A 36 5.77 -18.79 -9.89
CA GLU A 36 4.73 -18.20 -10.75
C GLU A 36 3.28 -18.61 -10.38
N PRO A 37 2.96 -19.88 -10.04
CA PRO A 37 1.61 -20.25 -9.60
C PRO A 37 1.14 -19.50 -8.36
N THR A 38 2.05 -19.17 -7.44
CA THR A 38 1.75 -18.40 -6.23
C THR A 38 1.33 -16.98 -6.61
N ILE A 39 2.07 -16.33 -7.50
CA ILE A 39 1.76 -14.97 -7.98
C ILE A 39 0.41 -14.95 -8.71
N LYS A 40 0.14 -15.94 -9.58
CA LYS A 40 -1.16 -16.10 -10.24
C LYS A 40 -2.30 -16.31 -9.23
N THR A 41 -2.05 -17.07 -8.17
CA THR A 41 -3.02 -17.27 -7.08
C THR A 41 -3.32 -15.96 -6.36
N LEU A 42 -2.30 -15.14 -6.09
CA LEU A 42 -2.47 -13.82 -5.47
C LEU A 42 -3.26 -12.86 -6.37
N LEU A 43 -2.96 -12.82 -7.69
CA LEU A 43 -3.74 -12.06 -8.67
C LEU A 43 -5.22 -12.49 -8.69
N ASN A 44 -5.49 -13.80 -8.70
CA ASN A 44 -6.87 -14.32 -8.67
C ASN A 44 -7.60 -13.98 -7.36
N ARG A 45 -6.90 -13.98 -6.23
CA ARG A 45 -7.47 -13.53 -4.95
C ARG A 45 -7.81 -12.05 -5.04
N LEU A 46 -6.90 -11.20 -5.49
CA LEU A 46 -7.14 -9.76 -5.66
C LEU A 46 -8.33 -9.47 -6.60
N LEU A 47 -8.47 -10.23 -7.69
CA LEU A 47 -9.65 -10.17 -8.57
C LEU A 47 -10.93 -10.53 -7.84
N THR A 48 -10.93 -11.65 -7.11
CA THR A 48 -12.07 -12.09 -6.30
C THR A 48 -12.49 -11.03 -5.27
N LYS A 49 -11.51 -10.31 -4.71
CA LYS A 49 -11.74 -9.21 -3.77
C LYS A 49 -12.19 -7.90 -4.44
N GLY A 50 -12.18 -7.82 -5.77
CA GLY A 50 -12.44 -6.59 -6.52
C GLY A 50 -11.37 -5.50 -6.34
N ALA A 51 -10.19 -5.86 -5.82
CA ALA A 51 -9.09 -4.91 -5.62
C ALA A 51 -8.38 -4.55 -6.93
N ILE A 52 -8.47 -5.44 -7.93
CA ILE A 52 -7.95 -5.24 -9.28
C ILE A 52 -9.00 -5.65 -10.30
N ALA A 53 -8.89 -5.14 -11.51
CA ALA A 53 -9.64 -5.56 -12.68
C ALA A 53 -8.72 -6.24 -13.68
N ALA A 54 -9.27 -7.15 -14.48
CA ALA A 54 -8.56 -7.79 -15.59
C ALA A 54 -9.27 -7.46 -16.91
N GLN A 55 -8.52 -6.96 -17.89
CA GLN A 55 -8.98 -6.77 -19.25
C GLN A 55 -8.28 -7.75 -20.17
N LYS A 56 -9.03 -8.40 -21.06
CA LYS A 56 -8.45 -9.33 -22.04
C LYS A 56 -7.72 -8.54 -23.13
N ASP A 57 -6.49 -8.95 -23.41
CA ASP A 57 -5.66 -8.43 -24.50
C ASP A 57 -5.10 -9.61 -25.31
N GLY A 58 -5.76 -9.92 -26.43
CA GLY A 58 -5.50 -11.11 -27.23
C GLY A 58 -5.65 -12.41 -26.42
N ARG A 59 -4.52 -13.07 -26.14
CA ARG A 59 -4.43 -14.30 -25.33
C ARG A 59 -4.04 -14.06 -23.87
N LYS A 60 -3.70 -12.81 -23.51
CA LYS A 60 -3.26 -12.43 -22.17
C LYS A 60 -4.34 -11.61 -21.46
N TYR A 61 -4.14 -11.39 -20.17
CA TYR A 61 -4.92 -10.46 -19.36
C TYR A 61 -4.01 -9.35 -18.85
N LEU A 62 -4.53 -8.12 -18.90
CA LEU A 62 -3.93 -6.93 -18.34
C LEU A 62 -4.64 -6.59 -17.02
N TYR A 63 -3.88 -6.57 -15.94
CA TYR A 63 -4.35 -6.30 -14.59
C TYR A 63 -4.15 -4.82 -14.25
N THR A 64 -5.18 -4.19 -13.71
CA THR A 64 -5.18 -2.77 -13.31
C THR A 64 -5.73 -2.64 -11.90
N PRO A 65 -5.12 -1.83 -11.01
CA PRO A 65 -5.64 -1.61 -9.66
C PRO A 65 -6.98 -0.87 -9.73
N VAL A 66 -7.96 -1.40 -9.01
CA VAL A 66 -9.24 -0.72 -8.74
C VAL A 66 -9.15 -0.02 -7.39
N LEU A 67 -8.57 -0.68 -6.39
CA LEU A 67 -8.23 -0.07 -5.12
C LEU A 67 -7.03 0.88 -5.31
N GLN A 68 -7.22 2.15 -5.00
CA GLN A 68 -6.16 3.16 -5.09
C GLN A 68 -5.16 3.01 -3.95
N ARG A 69 -3.88 3.33 -4.23
CA ARG A 69 -2.80 3.26 -3.24
C ARG A 69 -3.12 4.08 -2.00
N ASP A 70 -3.56 5.33 -2.18
CA ASP A 70 -3.86 6.24 -1.08
C ASP A 70 -5.03 5.76 -0.23
N GLN A 71 -6.08 5.22 -0.85
CA GLN A 71 -7.21 4.61 -0.13
C GLN A 71 -6.76 3.42 0.72
N TRP A 72 -5.86 2.58 0.20
CA TRP A 72 -5.31 1.46 0.96
C TRP A 72 -4.44 1.95 2.11
N VAL A 73 -3.53 2.91 1.86
CA VAL A 73 -2.65 3.50 2.89
C VAL A 73 -3.48 4.15 3.99
N GLN A 74 -4.54 4.89 3.66
CA GLN A 74 -5.44 5.47 4.64
C GLN A 74 -6.09 4.39 5.52
N GLN A 75 -6.71 3.37 4.91
CA GLN A 75 -7.36 2.29 5.65
C GLN A 75 -6.39 1.53 6.57
N GLN A 76 -5.17 1.27 6.10
CA GLN A 76 -4.15 0.60 6.92
C GLN A 76 -3.63 1.50 8.05
N SER A 77 -3.41 2.79 7.77
CA SER A 77 -2.95 3.78 8.76
C SER A 77 -3.97 3.96 9.88
N GLU A 78 -5.25 4.14 9.54
CA GLU A 78 -6.34 4.26 10.52
C GLU A 78 -6.46 2.98 11.37
N GLY A 79 -6.44 1.80 10.74
CA GLY A 79 -6.49 0.53 11.46
C GLY A 79 -5.30 0.32 12.40
N LEU A 80 -4.09 0.71 11.97
CA LEU A 80 -2.88 0.67 12.78
C LEU A 80 -2.98 1.60 14.00
N LEU A 81 -3.37 2.85 13.77
CA LEU A 81 -3.56 3.86 14.82
C LEU A 81 -4.61 3.40 15.83
N GLN A 82 -5.74 2.88 15.35
CA GLN A 82 -6.79 2.37 16.22
C GLN A 82 -6.28 1.23 17.11
N ARG A 83 -5.59 0.25 16.53
CA ARG A 83 -5.14 -0.96 17.23
C ARG A 83 -4.00 -0.72 18.22
N LEU A 84 -3.07 0.19 17.90
CA LEU A 84 -1.85 0.38 18.70
C LEU A 84 -1.88 1.64 19.57
N PHE A 85 -2.62 2.69 19.16
CA PHE A 85 -2.59 4.01 19.79
C PHE A 85 -3.98 4.58 20.09
N GLY A 86 -5.03 3.76 19.98
CA GLY A 86 -6.41 4.16 20.25
C GLY A 86 -6.91 5.28 19.33
N GLY A 87 -6.43 5.31 18.08
CA GLY A 87 -6.81 6.30 17.07
C GLY A 87 -6.07 7.64 17.17
N ARG A 88 -5.14 7.81 18.13
CA ARG A 88 -4.42 9.06 18.32
C ARG A 88 -3.03 9.02 17.68
N VAL A 89 -2.72 10.04 16.88
CA VAL A 89 -1.41 10.19 16.20
C VAL A 89 -0.32 10.70 17.15
N ALA A 90 -0.65 11.60 18.08
CA ALA A 90 0.37 12.22 18.95
C ALA A 90 1.22 11.20 19.76
N PRO A 91 0.66 10.13 20.34
CA PRO A 91 1.46 9.10 21.01
C PRO A 91 2.44 8.35 20.09
N LEU A 92 2.10 8.15 18.81
CA LEU A 92 2.99 7.55 17.82
C LEU A 92 4.22 8.44 17.58
N VAL A 93 4.00 9.74 17.41
CA VAL A 93 5.07 10.73 17.22
C VAL A 93 5.98 10.81 18.44
N ALA A 94 5.40 10.85 19.66
CA ALA A 94 6.15 10.84 20.91
C ALA A 94 7.07 9.62 21.01
N HIS A 95 6.55 8.42 20.71
CA HIS A 95 7.33 7.18 20.77
C HIS A 95 8.52 7.15 19.78
N PHE A 96 8.39 7.77 18.60
CA PHE A 96 9.53 7.91 17.66
C PHE A 96 10.53 8.98 18.10
N SER A 97 10.06 10.07 18.71
CA SER A 97 10.91 11.13 19.26
C SER A 97 11.80 10.60 20.39
N GLU A 98 11.22 9.87 21.35
CA GLU A 98 11.96 9.31 22.49
C GLU A 98 13.06 8.31 22.09
N ARG A 99 12.90 7.66 20.93
CA ARG A 99 13.87 6.68 20.40
C ARG A 99 14.85 7.28 19.39
N GLY A 100 14.85 8.60 19.20
CA GLY A 100 15.73 9.29 18.26
C GLY A 100 15.52 8.89 16.79
N LYS A 101 14.32 8.40 16.44
CA LYS A 101 13.99 7.99 15.06
C LYS A 101 13.47 9.13 14.20
N LEU A 102 13.26 10.32 14.77
CA LEU A 102 12.91 11.52 14.03
C LEU A 102 14.16 12.33 13.74
N SER A 103 14.48 12.49 12.47
CA SER A 103 15.53 13.40 12.01
C SER A 103 15.09 14.86 12.16
N ALA A 104 16.03 15.80 12.08
CA ALA A 104 15.72 17.22 12.08
C ALA A 104 14.79 17.62 10.92
N SER A 105 14.94 16.98 9.75
CA SER A 105 14.04 17.19 8.60
C SER A 105 12.64 16.68 8.87
N ASP A 106 12.47 15.52 9.51
CA ASP A 106 11.15 14.99 9.85
C ASP A 106 10.42 15.94 10.82
N VAL A 107 11.13 16.46 11.82
CA VAL A 107 10.56 17.43 12.78
C VAL A 107 10.18 18.74 12.10
N ALA A 108 11.01 19.23 11.17
CA ALA A 108 10.71 20.45 10.42
C ALA A 108 9.46 20.28 9.55
N GLU A 109 9.33 19.13 8.90
CA GLU A 109 8.17 18.81 8.05
C GLU A 109 6.89 18.65 8.87
N LEU A 110 6.95 17.93 10.01
CA LEU A 110 5.81 17.83 10.93
C LEU A 110 5.34 19.20 11.42
N LYS A 111 6.28 20.11 11.76
CA LYS A 111 5.95 21.49 12.15
C LYS A 111 5.30 22.28 11.00
N ARG A 112 5.70 22.03 9.75
CA ARG A 112 5.09 22.66 8.57
C ARG A 112 3.64 22.20 8.41
N LEU A 113 3.41 20.89 8.44
CA LEU A 113 2.08 20.29 8.29
C LEU A 113 1.13 20.72 9.41
N LEU A 114 1.60 20.82 10.66
CA LEU A 114 0.76 21.29 11.77
C LEU A 114 0.29 22.73 11.59
N ARG A 115 1.16 23.63 11.09
CA ARG A 115 0.77 25.01 10.79
C ARG A 115 -0.28 25.07 9.68
N GLU A 116 -0.13 24.26 8.64
CA GLU A 116 -1.09 24.20 7.53
C GLU A 116 -2.48 23.73 7.99
N LEU A 117 -2.55 22.83 8.96
CA LEU A 117 -3.81 22.39 9.58
C LEU A 117 -4.44 23.45 10.49
N ASP A 118 -3.62 24.25 11.19
CA ASP A 118 -4.12 25.35 12.02
C ASP A 118 -4.65 26.53 11.17
N ASP A 119 -4.20 26.63 9.90
CA ASP A 119 -4.60 27.65 8.93
C ASP A 119 -5.77 27.21 8.01
N GLU A 120 -6.26 25.97 8.11
CA GLU A 120 -7.50 25.52 7.47
C GLU A 120 -8.74 26.06 8.25
N PRO A 121 -9.66 26.81 7.62
CA PRO A 121 -10.80 27.47 8.28
C PRO A 121 -11.90 26.52 8.76
#